data_AF-A0A967DZ11-F1
#
_entry.id   AF-A0A967DZ11-F1
#
_cell.length_a   1.000
_cell.length_b   1.000
_cell.length_c   1.000
_cell.angle_alpha   90.00
_cell.angle_beta   90.00
_cell.angle_gamma   90.00
#
_symmetry.space_group_name_H-M   'P 1'
#
loop_
_entity.id
_entity.type
_entity.pdbx_description
1 polymer ?
#
loop_
_entity_poly.entity_id
_entity_poly.type
_entity_poly.pdbx_seq_one_letter_code
_entity_poly.pdbx_strand_id
1 'polypeptide(L)' 'IYTTTYHFTQGEAASGQNPIANPSAFETLENPQEIWVRIVNNVINCVEIGAFDYEILLSPVLPQNEDIPPIEECDDDLT' A
#
# COMPACT_ATOMS: atom_id res chain seq x y z
N ILE A 1 14.44 2.90 22.58
CA ILE A 1 13.08 2.32 22.54
C ILE A 1 12.24 3.26 21.69
N TYR A 2 11.62 2.75 20.63
CA TYR A 2 10.81 3.55 19.72
C TYR A 2 9.37 3.05 19.67
N THR A 3 8.42 3.95 19.51
CA THR A 3 7.00 3.64 19.26
C THR A 3 6.59 4.24 17.93
N THR A 4 6.03 3.41 17.04
CA THR A 4 5.53 3.83 15.73
C THR A 4 4.01 3.70 15.70
N THR A 5 3.35 4.73 15.17
CA THR A 5 1.90 4.76 14.93
C THR A 5 1.61 5.33 13.55
N TYR A 6 0.50 4.93 12.96
CA TYR A 6 0.06 5.38 11.63
C TYR A 6 -1.29 6.09 11.76
N HIS A 7 -1.53 7.07 10.89
CA HIS A 7 -2.66 8.00 10.97
C HIS A 7 -3.14 8.37 9.57
N PHE A 8 -4.42 8.75 9.44
CA PHE A 8 -4.98 9.18 8.16
C PHE A 8 -4.65 10.65 7.84
N THR A 9 -4.33 11.46 8.84
CA THR A 9 -4.03 12.88 8.64
C THR A 9 -2.75 13.32 9.35
N GLN A 10 -2.10 14.36 8.82
CA GLN A 10 -0.95 14.99 9.46
C GLN A 10 -1.26 15.49 10.88
N GLY A 11 -2.45 16.04 11.11
CA GLY A 11 -2.85 16.58 12.42
C GLY A 11 -2.96 15.49 13.49
N GLU A 12 -3.48 14.32 13.12
CA GLU A 12 -3.53 13.13 13.98
C GLU A 12 -2.12 12.60 14.28
N ALA A 13 -1.25 12.51 13.28
CA ALA A 13 0.15 12.14 13.50
C ALA A 13 0.91 13.15 14.37
N ALA A 14 0.64 14.45 14.23
CA ALA A 14 1.26 15.50 15.05
C ALA A 14 0.81 15.44 16.51
N SER A 15 -0.48 15.22 16.73
CA SER A 15 -1.07 15.12 18.08
C SER A 15 -0.95 13.74 18.72
N GLY A 16 -0.65 12.70 17.93
CA GLY A 16 -0.66 11.30 18.35
C GLY A 16 -2.06 10.72 18.59
N GLN A 17 -3.10 11.33 18.04
CA GLN A 17 -4.49 10.93 18.23
C GLN A 17 -4.99 10.01 17.11
N ASN A 18 -5.98 9.17 17.40
CA ASN A 18 -6.62 8.28 16.43
C ASN A 18 -5.66 7.40 15.60
N PRO A 19 -4.69 6.69 16.24
CA PRO A 19 -3.83 5.80 15.49
C PRO A 19 -4.65 4.69 14.83
N ILE A 20 -4.26 4.30 13.62
CA ILE A 20 -4.79 3.13 12.91
C ILE A 20 -4.59 1.91 13.81
N ALA A 21 -5.70 1.32 14.26
CA ALA A 21 -5.70 0.32 15.33
C ALA A 21 -5.01 -0.99 14.95
N ASN A 22 -5.10 -1.40 13.68
CA ASN A 22 -4.46 -2.61 13.18
C ASN A 22 -3.72 -2.33 11.86
N PRO A 23 -2.47 -1.86 11.93
CA PRO A 23 -1.68 -1.57 10.72
C PRO A 23 -1.44 -2.81 9.85
N SER A 24 -1.36 -4.01 10.44
CA SER A 24 -1.13 -5.25 9.68
C SER A 24 -2.35 -5.77 8.91
N ALA A 25 -3.55 -5.32 9.28
CA ALA A 25 -4.79 -5.64 8.59
C ALA A 25 -5.50 -4.35 8.15
N PHE A 26 -4.70 -3.36 7.73
CA PHE A 26 -5.23 -2.10 7.24
C PHE A 26 -5.91 -2.30 5.88
N GLU A 27 -7.15 -1.82 5.77
CA GLU A 27 -7.89 -1.77 4.51
C GLU A 27 -7.96 -0.32 4.04
N THR A 28 -7.56 -0.07 2.80
CA THR A 28 -7.61 1.25 2.18
C THR A 28 -9.05 1.72 1.96
N LEU A 29 -9.34 2.97 2.30
CA LEU A 29 -10.63 3.61 1.99
C LEU A 29 -10.65 4.16 0.55
N GLU A 30 -9.48 4.59 0.07
CA GLU A 30 -9.20 5.06 -1.29
C GLU A 30 -7.86 4.48 -1.76
N ASN A 31 -7.63 4.42 -3.06
CA ASN A 31 -6.41 3.84 -3.62
C ASN A 31 -5.91 4.72 -4.77
N PRO A 32 -4.78 5.45 -4.63
CA PRO A 32 -3.85 5.46 -3.47
C PRO A 32 -4.42 6.09 -2.20
N GLN A 33 -3.96 5.65 -1.02
CA GLN A 33 -4.25 6.25 0.28
C GLN A 33 -2.97 6.87 0.87
N GLU A 34 -2.96 8.18 1.13
CA GLU A 34 -1.86 8.80 1.90
C GLU A 34 -1.96 8.39 3.38
N ILE A 35 -0.84 7.92 3.95
CA ILE A 35 -0.72 7.51 5.35
C ILE A 35 0.39 8.31 6.02
N TRP A 36 0.09 8.82 7.21
CA TRP A 36 1.01 9.59 8.04
C TRP A 36 1.63 8.70 9.13
N VAL A 37 2.95 8.62 9.19
CA VAL A 37 3.68 7.88 10.21
C VAL A 37 4.18 8.82 11.31
N ARG A 38 4.06 8.39 12.55
CA ARG A 38 4.60 9.07 13.74
C ARG A 38 5.53 8.12 14.47
N ILE A 39 6.79 8.50 14.63
CA ILE A 39 7.82 7.76 15.35
C ILE A 39 8.21 8.55 16.60
N VAL A 40 8.18 7.91 17.78
CA VAL A 40 8.63 8.50 19.05
C VAL A 40 9.84 7.78 19.56
N ASN A 41 10.90 8.54 19.87
CA ASN A 41 11.97 8.04 20.73
C ASN A 41 11.56 8.18 22.20
N ASN A 42 11.20 7.08 22.86
CA ASN A 42 10.69 7.09 24.23
C ASN A 42 11.77 7.40 25.30
N VAL A 43 13.04 7.52 24.90
CA VAL A 43 14.14 7.88 25.82
C VAL A 43 14.28 9.40 25.92
N ILE A 44 14.14 10.10 24.79
CA ILE A 44 14.33 11.56 24.70
C ILE A 44 13.05 12.33 24.36
N ASN A 45 11.92 11.63 24.22
CA ASN A 45 10.61 12.16 23.80
C ASN A 45 10.66 12.99 22.51
N CYS A 46 11.56 12.64 21.59
CA CYS A 46 11.63 13.24 20.26
C CYS A 46 10.61 12.57 19.34
N VAL A 47 9.93 13.38 18.52
CA VAL A 47 8.90 12.91 17.57
C VAL A 47 9.33 13.27 16.17
N GLU A 48 9.23 12.30 15.27
CA GLU A 48 9.42 12.49 13.84
C GLU A 48 8.15 12.04 13.11
N ILE A 49 7.78 12.79 12.07
CA ILE A 49 6.55 12.58 11.29
C ILE A 49 6.92 12.56 9.82
N GLY A 50 6.35 11.60 9.09
CA GLY A 50 6.48 11.48 7.65
C GLY A 50 5.18 11.00 7.01
N ALA A 51 5.16 10.91 5.69
CA ALA A 51 4.03 10.42 4.92
C ALA A 51 4.49 9.51 3.78
N PHE A 52 3.62 8.60 3.35
CA PHE A 52 3.78 7.76 2.16
C PHE A 52 2.41 7.39 1.59
N ASP A 53 2.36 7.11 0.29
CA ASP A 53 1.17 6.56 -0.35
C ASP A 53 1.15 5.04 -0.24
N TYR A 54 0.03 4.50 0.21
CA TYR A 54 -0.24 3.07 0.25
C TYR A 54 -1.19 2.70 -0.89
N GLU A 55 -0.68 1.89 -1.82
CA GLU A 55 -1.40 1.50 -3.03
C GLU A 55 -1.66 -0.01 -3.05
N ILE A 56 -2.90 -0.39 -3.37
CA ILE A 56 -3.26 -1.78 -3.66
C ILE A 56 -3.26 -1.99 -5.18
N LEU A 57 -2.27 -2.71 -5.68
CA LEU A 57 -2.22 -3.09 -7.09
C LEU A 57 -3.13 -4.30 -7.33
N LEU A 58 -4.25 -4.08 -8.00
CA LEU A 58 -5.11 -5.17 -8.46
C LEU A 58 -4.40 -5.93 -9.59
N SER A 59 -4.45 -7.27 -9.55
CA SER A 59 -4.03 -8.07 -10.69
C SER A 59 -4.88 -7.74 -11.92
N PRO A 60 -4.31 -7.73 -13.13
CA PRO A 60 -5.08 -7.54 -14.35
C PRO A 60 -6.15 -8.63 -14.43
N VAL A 61 -7.40 -8.21 -14.63
CA VAL A 61 -8.50 -9.13 -14.88
C VAL A 61 -8.36 -9.60 -16.32
N LEU A 62 -8.05 -10.89 -16.51
CA LEU A 62 -8.14 -11.49 -17.84
C LEU A 62 -9.61 -11.43 -18.29
N PRO A 63 -9.90 -10.99 -19.53
CA PRO A 63 -11.26 -11.09 -20.06
C PRO A 63 -11.64 -12.57 -20.11
N GLN A 64 -12.62 -12.99 -19.30
CA GLN A 64 -13.05 -14.40 -19.22
C GLN A 64 -13.77 -14.90 -20.48
N ASN A 65 -14.09 -13.99 -21.42
CA ASN A 65 -14.95 -14.26 -22.57
C ASN A 65 -14.32 -13.84 -23.91
N GLU A 66 -13.01 -13.61 -23.96
CA GLU A 66 -12.35 -13.50 -25.26
C GLU A 66 -12.03 -14.91 -25.74
N ASP A 67 -12.59 -15.28 -26.89
CA ASP A 67 -12.11 -16.43 -27.68
C ASP A 67 -10.66 -16.13 -28.03
N ILE A 68 -9.72 -16.53 -27.16
CA ILE A 68 -8.29 -16.45 -27.43
C ILE A 68 -8.04 -17.40 -28.60
N PRO A 69 -7.71 -16.90 -29.80
CA PRO A 69 -7.43 -17.78 -30.91
C PRO A 69 -6.24 -18.67 -30.54
N PRO A 70 -6.27 -19.96 -30.90
CA PRO A 70 -5.11 -20.82 -30.68
C PRO A 70 -3.90 -20.20 -31.38
N ILE A 71 -2.78 -20.12 -30.65
CA ILE A 71 -1.50 -19.79 -31.25
C ILE A 71 -1.09 -21.01 -32.06
N GLU A 72 -1.36 -21.00 -33.36
CA GLU A 72 -0.75 -21.91 -34.32
C GLU A 72 0.47 -21.22 -34.92
N GLU A 73 1.65 -21.67 -34.53
CA GLU A 73 2.84 -21.48 -35.36
C GLU A 73 2.99 -22.70 -36.26
N CYS A 74 3.08 -22.45 -37.56
CA CYS A 74 3.63 -23.42 -38.48
C CYS A 74 5.13 -23.49 -38.22
N ASP A 75 5.64 -24.70 -38.02
CA ASP A 75 7.09 -24.95 -38.07
C ASP A 75 7.54 -24.71 -39.51
N ASP A 76 8.07 -23.52 -39.79
CA ASP A 76 8.59 -23.13 -41.10
C ASP A 76 9.97 -23.78 -41.40
N ASP A 77 10.49 -24.63 -40.51
CA ASP A 77 11.80 -25.26 -40.70
C ASP A 77 11.70 -26.54 -41.54
N LEU A 78 11.48 -26.34 -42.84
CA LEU A 78 11.84 -27.31 -43.88
C LEU A 78 13.15 -26.91 -44.55
N THR A 79 14.24 -26.83 -43.78
CA THR A 79 15.61 -26.90 -44.33
C THR A 79 16.57 -27.67 -43.44
#